data_AF-A0A0H3GN37-F1
#
_entry.id   AF-A0A0H3GN37-F1
#
_cell.length_a   1.000
_cell.length_b   1.000
_cell.length_c   1.000
_cell.angle_alpha   90.00
_cell.angle_beta   90.00
_cell.angle_gamma   90.00
#
_symmetry.space_group_name_H-M   'P 1'
#
loop_
_entity.id
_entity.type
_entity.pdbx_description
1 polymer ?
#
loop_
_entity_poly.entity_id
_entity_poly.type
_entity_poly.pdbx_seq_one_letter_code
_entity_poly.pdbx_strand_id
1 'polypeptide(L)'
;MNGSDFIIFLATKNFPTSIRHFLVKYKSAREALILAASLKDRLEEEVRTYSADNNLTVQTIDFLYAGPHMRGRHSLVLAFTEAGIFTFVFKLSDAEMHFLDGKTVQQIALEKKKLVYRLYIRAVTEEGELEEGKYLVSKRVLGRKWHKETLEKLINKNLPLLTATK
;
A
#
# COMPACT_ATOMS: atom_id res chain seq x y z
N MET A 1 -18.05 -11.19 13.41
CA MET A 1 -16.77 -10.63 12.90
C MET A 1 -17.07 -9.30 12.26
N ASN A 2 -16.57 -8.20 12.82
CA ASN A 2 -16.81 -6.87 12.30
C ASN A 2 -15.87 -6.59 11.12
N GLY A 3 -16.36 -5.92 10.08
CA GLY A 3 -15.62 -5.69 8.82
C GLY A 3 -14.32 -4.90 8.95
N SER A 4 -14.03 -4.34 10.13
CA SER A 4 -12.78 -3.70 10.53
C SER A 4 -11.65 -4.71 10.77
N ASP A 5 -12.00 -5.89 11.28
CA ASP A 5 -11.03 -6.89 11.75
C ASP A 5 -10.40 -7.65 10.58
N PHE A 6 -11.05 -7.70 9.42
CA PHE A 6 -10.56 -8.43 8.23
C PHE A 6 -9.51 -7.64 7.42
N ILE A 7 -9.50 -6.30 7.53
CA ILE A 7 -8.54 -5.41 6.85
C ILE A 7 -7.20 -5.40 7.57
N ILE A 8 -7.26 -5.51 8.90
CA ILE A 8 -6.11 -5.67 9.78
C ILE A 8 -5.61 -7.12 9.73
N PHE A 9 -6.48 -8.10 9.45
CA PHE A 9 -6.10 -9.52 9.43
C PHE A 9 -4.99 -9.86 8.43
N LEU A 10 -5.02 -9.27 7.22
CA LEU A 10 -3.94 -9.42 6.22
C LEU A 10 -2.68 -8.62 6.59
N ALA A 11 -2.71 -7.82 7.65
CA ALA A 11 -1.59 -7.03 8.14
C ALA A 11 -1.01 -7.57 9.47
N THR A 12 -1.71 -8.49 10.15
CA THR A 12 -1.37 -8.91 11.52
C THR A 12 -1.25 -10.41 11.75
N LYS A 13 -1.51 -11.28 10.76
CA LYS A 13 -1.44 -12.74 11.00
C LYS A 13 -0.16 -13.42 10.54
N ASN A 14 0.49 -12.97 9.47
CA ASN A 14 1.65 -13.67 8.88
C ASN A 14 2.76 -12.75 8.34
N PHE A 15 2.86 -11.52 8.86
CA PHE A 15 3.95 -10.60 8.50
C PHE A 15 4.81 -10.35 9.73
N PRO A 16 6.15 -10.43 9.66
CA PRO A 16 6.99 -10.02 10.78
C PRO A 16 6.62 -8.58 11.13
N THR A 17 5.97 -8.43 12.28
CA THR A 17 5.41 -7.16 12.75
C THR A 17 6.57 -6.26 13.17
N SER A 18 7.20 -5.57 12.23
CA SER A 18 7.95 -4.37 12.58
C SER A 18 6.93 -3.27 12.88
N ILE A 19 6.35 -3.31 14.09
CA ILE A 19 5.44 -2.27 14.60
C ILE A 19 6.26 -0.98 14.75
N ARG A 20 6.32 -0.14 13.70
CA ARG A 20 6.75 1.25 13.85
C ARG A 20 5.53 2.09 14.19
N HIS A 21 5.44 2.50 15.46
CA HIS A 21 4.49 3.49 15.94
C HIS A 21 4.76 4.83 15.24
N PHE A 22 3.87 5.23 14.35
CA PHE A 22 4.10 6.37 13.46
C PHE A 22 3.73 7.72 14.06
N LEU A 23 2.78 7.80 15.01
CA LEU A 23 2.26 9.11 15.47
C LEU A 23 2.88 9.64 16.78
N VAL A 24 3.60 8.82 17.54
CA VAL A 24 4.18 9.24 18.85
C VAL A 24 5.53 9.96 18.70
N LYS A 25 6.36 9.62 17.69
CA LYS A 25 7.69 10.25 17.51
C LYS A 25 7.68 11.65 16.90
N TYR A 26 6.58 12.10 16.30
CA TYR A 26 6.54 13.42 15.66
C TYR A 26 6.32 14.60 16.61
N LYS A 27 6.19 14.37 17.93
CA LYS A 27 6.25 15.48 18.91
C LYS A 27 7.63 16.13 19.02
N SER A 28 8.71 15.49 18.55
CA SER A 28 10.03 16.12 18.39
C SER A 28 10.27 16.65 16.97
N ALA A 29 9.28 16.57 16.07
CA ALA A 29 9.37 16.95 14.65
C ALA A 29 9.35 18.46 14.41
N ARG A 30 10.00 19.23 15.27
CA ARG A 30 10.34 20.63 14.94
C ARG A 30 11.41 20.71 13.85
N GLU A 31 12.16 19.61 13.63
CA GLU A 31 13.21 19.50 12.60
C GLU A 31 12.72 18.88 11.28
N ALA A 32 11.74 17.96 11.29
CA ALA A 32 11.10 17.47 10.06
C ALA A 32 10.10 18.47 9.44
N LEU A 33 9.80 19.57 10.16
CA LEU A 33 8.78 20.57 9.79
C LEU A 33 9.17 21.40 8.55
N ILE A 34 10.40 21.31 8.06
CA ILE A 34 10.91 22.19 6.98
C ILE A 34 10.88 21.52 5.60
N LEU A 35 10.71 20.19 5.48
CA LEU A 35 10.83 19.47 4.19
C LEU A 35 9.80 18.34 3.96
N ALA A 36 8.54 18.53 4.36
CA ALA A 36 7.45 17.61 3.97
C ALA A 36 6.33 18.34 3.21
N ALA A 37 6.61 18.63 1.94
CA ALA A 37 5.61 18.93 0.93
C ALA A 37 4.64 17.74 0.78
N SER A 38 3.34 17.99 0.55
CA SER A 38 2.27 17.03 0.20
C SER A 38 2.14 15.68 0.97
N LEU A 39 0.99 15.00 0.86
CA LEU A 39 0.85 13.63 1.40
C LEU A 39 1.74 12.63 0.66
N LYS A 40 1.96 12.83 -0.65
CA LYS A 40 2.72 11.90 -1.49
C LYS A 40 4.17 11.86 -1.07
N ASP A 41 4.79 13.02 -0.89
CA ASP A 41 6.22 13.09 -0.59
C ASP A 41 6.52 12.49 0.79
N ARG A 42 5.60 12.68 1.76
CA ARG A 42 5.65 11.98 3.06
C ARG A 42 5.61 10.46 2.92
N LEU A 43 4.74 9.92 2.07
CA LEU A 43 4.67 8.47 1.85
C LEU A 43 5.91 7.94 1.12
N GLU A 44 6.44 8.70 0.16
CA GLU A 44 7.67 8.34 -0.56
C GLU A 44 8.87 8.27 0.38
N GLU A 45 9.00 9.23 1.29
CA GLU A 45 10.08 9.25 2.26
C GLU A 45 10.04 8.03 3.19
N GLU A 46 8.84 7.62 3.63
CA GLU A 46 8.68 6.42 4.46
C GLU A 46 9.03 5.15 3.72
N VAL A 47 8.60 5.01 2.46
CA VAL A 47 8.99 3.86 1.61
C VAL A 47 10.51 3.85 1.43
N ARG A 48 11.14 4.98 1.13
CA ARG A 48 12.58 5.08 0.92
C ARG A 48 13.37 4.77 2.18
N THR A 49 12.95 5.31 3.32
CA THR A 49 13.58 5.07 4.63
C THR A 49 13.52 3.59 4.99
N TYR A 50 12.32 2.97 4.93
CA TYR A 50 12.18 1.55 5.20
C TYR A 50 13.00 0.70 4.21
N SER A 51 13.02 1.07 2.94
CA SER A 51 13.76 0.32 1.92
C SER A 51 15.27 0.39 2.16
N ALA A 52 15.81 1.55 2.53
CA ALA A 52 17.21 1.70 2.90
C ALA A 52 17.58 0.90 4.15
N ASP A 53 16.74 0.97 5.19
CA ASP A 53 16.92 0.23 6.46
C ASP A 53 16.93 -1.30 6.26
N ASN A 54 16.28 -1.80 5.21
CA ASN A 54 16.12 -3.24 4.93
C ASN A 54 16.81 -3.69 3.62
N ASN A 55 17.71 -2.89 3.06
CA ASN A 55 18.46 -3.19 1.83
C ASN A 55 17.57 -3.55 0.62
N LEU A 56 16.38 -2.97 0.53
CA LEU A 56 15.46 -3.15 -0.59
C LEU A 56 15.79 -2.17 -1.71
N THR A 57 15.82 -2.65 -2.95
CA THR A 57 15.99 -1.79 -4.12
C THR A 57 14.64 -1.25 -4.56
N VAL A 58 14.45 0.06 -4.42
CA VAL A 58 13.25 0.77 -4.87
C VAL A 58 13.67 1.93 -5.76
N GLN A 59 13.29 1.88 -7.04
CA GLN A 59 13.56 2.94 -8.01
C GLN A 59 12.29 3.75 -8.28
N THR A 60 11.16 3.07 -8.34
CA THR A 60 9.85 3.67 -8.62
C THR A 60 8.84 3.35 -7.54
N ILE A 61 7.94 4.30 -7.28
CA ILE A 61 6.89 4.16 -6.27
C ILE A 61 5.56 4.63 -6.88
N ASP A 62 4.65 3.67 -7.08
CA ASP A 62 3.34 3.93 -7.65
C ASP A 62 2.26 3.82 -6.58
N PHE A 63 1.60 4.94 -6.25
CA PHE A 63 0.61 4.99 -5.17
C PHE A 63 -0.82 4.78 -5.65
N LEU A 64 -1.64 4.11 -4.85
CA LEU A 64 -3.05 3.89 -5.13
C LEU A 64 -3.89 3.92 -3.85
N TYR A 65 -4.89 4.80 -3.80
CA TYR A 65 -5.95 4.67 -2.81
C TYR A 65 -6.76 3.39 -3.03
N ALA A 66 -6.89 2.62 -1.97
CA ALA A 66 -7.66 1.40 -1.92
C ALA A 66 -8.35 1.27 -0.54
N GLY A 67 -9.24 0.30 -0.40
CA GLY A 67 -9.77 -0.04 0.92
C GLY A 67 -10.83 -1.13 0.89
N PRO A 68 -11.27 -1.62 2.05
CA PRO A 68 -12.24 -2.73 2.17
C PRO A 68 -13.57 -2.50 1.45
N HIS A 69 -14.05 -1.28 1.53
CA HIS A 69 -15.42 -0.91 1.27
C HIS A 69 -15.45 0.54 0.79
N MET A 70 -16.59 0.94 0.22
CA MET A 70 -16.74 2.26 -0.40
C MET A 70 -16.35 3.39 0.56
N ARG A 71 -16.81 3.40 1.81
CA ARG A 71 -16.50 4.49 2.75
C ARG A 71 -15.02 4.57 3.20
N GLY A 72 -14.28 3.47 3.14
CA GLY A 72 -12.90 3.33 3.66
C GLY A 72 -11.85 3.25 2.56
N ARG A 73 -12.24 3.44 1.29
CA ARG A 73 -11.31 3.39 0.14
C ARG A 73 -10.25 4.49 0.10
N HIS A 74 -10.34 5.48 0.99
CA HIS A 74 -9.38 6.57 1.13
C HIS A 74 -8.61 6.53 2.46
N SER A 75 -8.90 5.54 3.32
CA SER A 75 -8.16 5.32 4.57
C SER A 75 -7.00 4.35 4.38
N LEU A 76 -6.79 3.83 3.18
CA LEU A 76 -5.67 2.96 2.86
C LEU A 76 -5.01 3.40 1.54
N VAL A 77 -3.69 3.47 1.54
CA VAL A 77 -2.87 3.71 0.35
C VAL A 77 -1.93 2.54 0.16
N LEU A 78 -1.95 1.96 -1.04
CA LEU A 78 -0.96 1.00 -1.50
C LEU A 78 0.15 1.74 -2.23
N ALA A 79 1.40 1.33 -2.03
CA ALA A 79 2.54 1.76 -2.84
C ALA A 79 3.17 0.52 -3.48
N PHE A 80 3.14 0.47 -4.81
CA PHE A 80 3.75 -0.60 -5.58
C PHE A 80 5.18 -0.21 -5.95
N THR A 81 6.14 -1.09 -5.65
CA THR A 81 7.56 -0.92 -5.96
C THR A 81 8.12 -2.19 -6.59
N GLU A 82 9.39 -2.18 -7.01
CA GLU A 82 10.09 -3.37 -7.48
C GLU A 82 10.28 -4.41 -6.36
N ALA A 83 10.44 -3.95 -5.11
CA ALA A 83 10.66 -4.80 -3.96
C ALA A 83 9.39 -5.44 -3.42
N GLY A 84 8.21 -4.83 -3.64
CA GLY A 84 6.96 -5.33 -3.08
C GLY A 84 5.84 -4.30 -3.01
N ILE A 85 4.92 -4.52 -2.07
CA ILE A 85 3.77 -3.64 -1.82
C ILE A 85 3.84 -3.09 -0.41
N PHE A 86 3.88 -1.77 -0.29
CA PHE A 86 3.70 -1.09 0.99
C PHE A 86 2.24 -0.72 1.18
N THR A 87 1.70 -0.97 2.37
CA THR A 87 0.32 -0.64 2.73
C THR A 87 0.32 0.35 3.88
N PHE A 88 -0.21 1.54 3.63
CA PHE A 88 -0.41 2.59 4.62
C PHE A 88 -1.87 2.62 5.05
N VAL A 89 -2.12 2.37 6.34
CA VAL A 89 -3.46 2.39 6.94
C VAL A 89 -3.58 3.62 7.83
N PHE A 90 -4.52 4.51 7.52
CA PHE A 90 -4.81 5.71 8.29
C PHE A 90 -5.99 5.46 9.24
N LYS A 91 -5.71 5.39 10.54
CA LYS A 91 -6.69 5.35 11.63
C LYS A 91 -6.83 6.76 12.23
N LEU A 92 -7.86 6.98 13.05
CA LEU A 92 -8.18 8.31 13.61
C LEU A 92 -7.02 8.94 14.41
N SER A 93 -6.25 8.11 15.13
CA SER A 93 -5.13 8.54 15.98
C SER A 93 -3.76 8.11 15.46
N ASP A 94 -3.71 7.16 14.53
CA ASP A 94 -2.49 6.42 14.18
C ASP A 94 -2.42 6.11 12.70
N ALA A 95 -1.21 5.97 12.19
CA ALA A 95 -0.94 5.46 10.86
C ALA A 95 -0.03 4.23 11.00
N GLU A 96 -0.35 3.18 10.26
CA GLU A 96 0.42 1.93 10.24
C GLU A 96 0.94 1.70 8.82
N MET A 97 2.16 1.18 8.73
CA MET A 97 2.76 0.76 7.46
C MET A 97 3.10 -0.72 7.53
N HIS A 98 2.72 -1.45 6.49
CA HIS A 98 3.04 -2.87 6.32
C HIS A 98 3.75 -3.09 4.99
N PHE A 99 4.62 -4.09 4.92
CA PHE A 99 5.35 -4.45 3.71
C PHE A 99 5.04 -5.90 3.33
N LEU A 100 4.68 -6.11 2.07
CA LEU A 100 4.49 -7.40 1.44
C LEU A 100 5.61 -7.59 0.41
N ASP A 101 6.47 -8.58 0.62
CA ASP A 101 7.57 -8.91 -0.30
C ASP A 101 7.00 -9.25 -1.68
N GLY A 102 7.54 -8.62 -2.72
CA GLY A 102 7.12 -8.86 -4.09
C GLY A 102 7.32 -10.29 -4.56
N LYS A 103 8.26 -11.03 -3.99
CA LYS A 103 8.50 -12.46 -4.30
C LYS A 103 7.35 -13.37 -3.90
N THR A 104 6.57 -12.97 -2.90
CA THR A 104 5.41 -13.76 -2.46
C THR A 104 4.17 -13.47 -3.28
N VAL A 105 4.11 -12.34 -3.97
CA VAL A 105 2.96 -11.92 -4.78
C VAL A 105 2.86 -12.77 -6.04
N GLN A 106 1.80 -13.57 -6.14
CA GLN A 106 1.52 -14.38 -7.32
C GLN A 106 0.66 -13.64 -8.35
N GLN A 107 -0.27 -12.80 -7.89
CA GLN A 107 -1.25 -12.19 -8.78
C GLN A 107 -1.73 -10.85 -8.28
N ILE A 108 -1.81 -9.89 -9.20
CA ILE A 108 -2.56 -8.65 -9.03
C ILE A 108 -3.58 -8.58 -10.16
N ALA A 109 -4.87 -8.52 -9.81
CA ALA A 109 -5.95 -8.49 -10.78
C ALA A 109 -6.93 -7.36 -10.46
N LEU A 110 -7.41 -6.71 -11.52
CA LEU A 110 -8.36 -5.60 -11.41
C LEU A 110 -9.65 -5.96 -12.14
N GLU A 111 -10.76 -5.98 -11.41
CA GLU A 111 -12.09 -6.22 -11.97
C GLU A 111 -12.88 -4.90 -12.04
N LYS A 112 -13.38 -4.57 -13.23
CA LYS A 112 -14.19 -3.36 -13.44
C LYS A 112 -15.60 -3.53 -12.87
N LYS A 113 -15.98 -2.64 -11.95
CA LYS A 113 -17.38 -2.48 -11.49
C LYS A 113 -17.94 -1.14 -11.98
N LYS A 114 -19.23 -0.89 -11.72
CA LYS A 114 -19.92 0.34 -12.15
C LYS A 114 -19.24 1.60 -11.61
N LEU A 115 -19.02 1.67 -10.29
CA LEU A 115 -18.52 2.89 -9.61
C LEU A 115 -17.04 2.82 -9.20
N VAL A 116 -16.49 1.62 -9.06
CA VAL A 116 -15.13 1.36 -8.58
C VAL A 116 -14.49 0.25 -9.40
N TYR A 117 -13.21 0.01 -9.15
CA TYR A 117 -12.59 -1.27 -9.46
C TYR A 117 -12.53 -2.12 -8.19
N ARG A 118 -12.55 -3.44 -8.37
CA ARG A 118 -12.18 -4.38 -7.33
C ARG A 118 -10.78 -4.90 -7.62
N LEU A 119 -9.87 -4.64 -6.70
CA LEU A 119 -8.47 -5.06 -6.76
C LEU A 119 -8.33 -6.35 -5.95
N TYR A 120 -7.74 -7.35 -6.57
CA TYR A 120 -7.36 -8.62 -5.97
C TYR A 120 -5.84 -8.70 -5.94
N ILE A 121 -5.28 -9.03 -4.79
CA ILE A 121 -3.85 -9.30 -4.61
C ILE A 121 -3.75 -10.69 -3.99
N ARG A 122 -3.05 -11.62 -4.65
CA ARG A 122 -2.77 -12.96 -4.11
C ARG A 122 -1.30 -13.08 -3.79
N ALA A 123 -1.01 -13.61 -2.61
CA ALA A 123 0.35 -13.88 -2.18
C ALA A 123 0.44 -15.25 -1.50
N VAL A 124 1.64 -15.80 -1.46
CA VAL A 124 1.95 -17.06 -0.74
C VAL A 124 2.61 -16.75 0.59
N THR A 125 2.15 -17.37 1.65
CA THR A 125 2.73 -17.24 2.99
C THR A 125 4.03 -18.03 3.11
N GLU A 126 4.76 -17.83 4.21
CA GLU A 126 5.94 -18.65 4.53
C GLU A 126 5.61 -20.16 4.67
N GLU A 127 4.36 -20.47 5.05
CA GLU A 127 3.83 -21.84 5.17
C GLU A 127 3.40 -22.43 3.82
N GLY A 128 3.52 -21.67 2.73
CA GLY A 128 3.13 -22.10 1.38
C GLY A 128 1.63 -21.97 1.09
N GLU A 129 0.86 -21.35 1.98
CA GLU A 129 -0.58 -21.15 1.81
C GLU A 129 -0.88 -19.92 0.95
N LEU A 130 -1.96 -19.99 0.16
CA LEU A 130 -2.39 -18.88 -0.69
C LEU A 130 -3.36 -17.96 0.06
N GLU A 131 -2.97 -16.71 0.23
CA GLU A 131 -3.81 -15.65 0.80
C GLU A 131 -4.27 -14.64 -0.28
N GLU A 132 -5.47 -14.09 -0.13
CA GLU A 132 -6.06 -13.15 -1.08
C GLU A 132 -6.58 -11.87 -0.39
N GLY A 133 -5.98 -10.73 -0.75
CA GLY A 133 -6.46 -9.40 -0.42
C GLY A 133 -7.48 -8.88 -1.44
N LYS A 134 -8.63 -8.40 -0.95
CA LYS A 134 -9.71 -7.81 -1.76
C LYS A 134 -9.93 -6.36 -1.37
N TYR A 135 -9.78 -5.46 -2.33
CA TYR A 135 -9.94 -4.02 -2.12
C TYR A 135 -10.87 -3.40 -3.15
N LEU A 136 -11.48 -2.28 -2.79
CA LEU A 136 -12.18 -1.37 -3.70
C LEU A 136 -11.30 -0.16 -3.97
N VAL A 137 -11.16 0.16 -5.26
CA VAL A 137 -10.32 1.23 -5.77
C VAL A 137 -11.22 2.23 -6.49
N SER A 138 -11.11 3.50 -6.12
CA SER A 138 -11.88 4.55 -6.81
C SER A 138 -11.44 4.66 -8.26
N LYS A 139 -12.35 4.96 -9.19
CA LYS A 139 -11.96 5.22 -10.59
C LYS A 139 -11.22 6.55 -10.76
N ARG A 140 -11.42 7.47 -9.83
CA ARG A 140 -10.82 8.80 -9.79
C ARG A 140 -10.79 9.32 -8.36
N VAL A 141 -9.76 10.08 -8.02
CA VAL A 141 -9.69 10.87 -6.79
C VAL A 141 -9.29 12.28 -7.17
N LEU A 142 -10.13 13.27 -6.81
CA LEU A 142 -9.88 14.67 -7.15
C LEU A 142 -8.57 15.16 -6.49
N GLY A 143 -7.76 15.91 -7.25
CA GLY A 143 -6.47 16.42 -6.78
C GLY A 143 -5.36 15.37 -6.60
N ARG A 144 -5.59 14.11 -6.99
CA ARG A 144 -4.61 13.01 -6.82
C ARG A 144 -4.27 12.38 -8.17
N LYS A 145 -3.43 13.08 -8.95
CA LYS A 145 -2.97 12.63 -10.28
C LYS A 145 -2.27 11.26 -10.22
N TRP A 146 -1.39 11.09 -9.23
CA TRP A 146 -0.67 9.83 -8.96
C TRP A 146 -1.60 8.61 -8.84
N HIS A 147 -2.79 8.77 -8.25
CA HIS A 147 -3.74 7.65 -8.12
C HIS A 147 -4.27 7.20 -9.48
N LYS A 148 -4.58 8.17 -10.36
CA LYS A 148 -5.07 7.89 -11.72
C LYS A 148 -3.97 7.23 -12.55
N GLU A 149 -2.75 7.73 -12.47
CA GLU A 149 -1.57 7.20 -13.17
C GLU A 149 -1.30 5.75 -12.76
N THR A 150 -1.27 5.44 -11.46
CA THR A 150 -1.10 4.07 -10.97
C THR A 150 -2.24 3.15 -11.39
N LEU A 151 -3.48 3.65 -11.39
CA LEU A 151 -4.64 2.88 -11.83
C LEU A 151 -4.55 2.53 -13.32
N GLU A 152 -4.09 3.46 -14.15
CA GLU A 152 -3.82 3.22 -15.58
C GLU A 152 -2.70 2.19 -15.78
N LYS A 153 -1.61 2.30 -15.02
CA LYS A 153 -0.54 1.29 -15.02
C LYS A 153 -1.06 -0.10 -14.62
N LEU A 154 -1.91 -0.20 -13.60
CA LEU A 154 -2.56 -1.46 -13.19
C LEU A 154 -3.42 -2.06 -14.32
N ILE A 155 -4.23 -1.24 -14.98
CA ILE A 155 -5.07 -1.68 -16.10
C ILE A 155 -4.21 -2.22 -17.25
N ASN A 156 -3.11 -1.53 -17.55
CA ASN A 156 -2.18 -1.90 -18.61
C ASN A 156 -1.16 -2.97 -18.19
N LYS A 157 -1.22 -3.46 -16.94
CA LYS A 157 -0.26 -4.40 -16.33
C LYS A 157 1.20 -3.93 -16.37
N ASN A 158 1.42 -2.62 -16.27
CA ASN A 158 2.72 -1.96 -16.34
C ASN A 158 3.15 -1.41 -14.97
N LEU A 159 2.96 -2.20 -13.91
CA LEU A 159 3.50 -1.85 -12.59
C LEU A 159 4.92 -2.40 -12.42
N PRO A 160 5.78 -1.72 -11.65
CA PRO A 160 7.16 -2.17 -11.38
C PRO A 160 7.22 -3.61 -10.86
N LEU A 161 6.33 -3.92 -9.92
CA LEU A 161 6.17 -5.24 -9.31
C LEU A 161 5.80 -6.35 -10.30
N LEU A 162 5.13 -6.01 -11.40
CA LEU A 162 4.70 -6.97 -12.43
C LEU A 162 5.74 -7.12 -13.55
N THR A 163 6.67 -6.15 -13.67
CA THR A 163 7.75 -6.17 -14.67
C THR A 163 9.01 -6.87 -14.18
N ALA A 164 9.20 -6.99 -12.86
CA ALA A 164 10.36 -7.68 -12.26
C ALA A 164 10.34 -9.22 -12.43
N THR A 165 9.24 -9.79 -12.92
CA THR A 165 9.01 -11.25 -13.00
C THR A 165 9.16 -11.83 -14.42
N LYS A 166 9.95 -11.20 -15.30
CA LYS A 166 10.26 -11.74 -16.64
C LYS A 166 11.62 -12.41 -16.73
#